data_AF-A0A1M3LKB8-F1
#
_entry.id   AF-A0A1M3LKB8-F1
#
_cell.length_a   1.000
_cell.length_b   1.000
_cell.length_c   1.000
_cell.angle_alpha   90.00
_cell.angle_beta   90.00
_cell.angle_gamma   90.00
#
_symmetry.space_group_name_H-M   'P 1'
#
loop_
_entity.id
_entity.type
_entity.pdbx_description
1 polymer ?
#
loop_
_entity_poly.entity_id
_entity_poly.type
_entity_poly.pdbx_seq_one_letter_code
_entity_poly.pdbx_strand_id
1 'polypeptide(L)' 'MWPRHGRIWGHVVSDASLEELHAFARGAGFPERGFDLDHYDYPAERQHQLVELGARLVSANELTRRLIASGLRVRARDR' A
#
# COMPACT_ATOMS: atom_id res chain seq x y z
N MET A 1 5.98 -7.93 4.00
CA MET A 1 6.56 -7.02 4.99
C MET A 1 8.07 -7.11 4.93
N TRP A 2 8.80 -6.05 5.28
CA TRP A 2 10.27 -6.02 5.26
C TRP A 2 10.85 -5.16 6.40
N PRO A 3 12.06 -5.45 6.90
CA PRO A 3 12.74 -4.61 7.88
C PRO A 3 13.42 -3.41 7.23
N ARG A 4 13.25 -2.21 7.79
CA ARG A 4 13.96 -0.98 7.39
C ARG A 4 13.92 0.06 8.53
N HIS A 5 15.03 0.76 8.77
CA HIS A 5 15.13 1.81 9.80
C HIS A 5 14.67 1.35 11.21
N GLY A 6 14.99 0.10 11.59
CA GLY A 6 14.61 -0.46 12.90
C GLY A 6 13.13 -0.80 13.05
N ARG A 7 12.35 -0.80 11.96
CA ARG A 7 10.92 -1.12 11.94
C ARG A 7 10.60 -2.16 10.88
N ILE A 8 9.44 -2.80 11.02
CA ILE A 8 8.85 -3.62 9.96
C ILE A 8 7.88 -2.75 9.17
N TRP A 9 7.90 -2.88 7.85
CA TRP A 9 7.07 -2.11 6.93
C TRP A 9 6.20 -3.03 6.07
N GLY A 10 5.08 -2.50 5.60
CA GLY A 10 4.15 -3.13 4.68
C GLY A 10 3.72 -2.16 3.57
N HIS A 11 3.11 -2.72 2.52
CA HIS A 11 2.51 -1.95 1.43
C HIS A 11 1.00 -1.89 1.61
N VAL A 12 0.42 -0.73 1.33
CA VAL A 12 -1.01 -0.60 1.02
C VAL A 12 -1.15 -0.19 -0.44
N VAL A 13 -2.08 -0.84 -1.13
CA VAL A 13 -2.35 -0.70 -2.57
C VAL A 13 -3.86 -0.68 -2.76
N SER A 14 -4.33 -0.17 -3.90
CA SER A 14 -5.68 -0.43 -4.40
C SER A 14 -5.58 -1.38 -5.59
N ASP A 15 -6.55 -2.29 -5.72
CA ASP A 15 -6.77 -3.10 -6.91
C ASP A 15 -7.89 -2.55 -7.82
N ALA A 16 -8.42 -1.37 -7.52
CA ALA A 16 -9.45 -0.69 -8.31
C ALA A 16 -8.96 0.61 -8.96
N SER A 17 -8.35 1.54 -8.21
CA SER A 17 -7.83 2.80 -8.76
C SER A 17 -6.82 3.50 -7.85
N LEU A 18 -5.96 4.35 -8.45
CA LEU A 18 -5.08 5.24 -7.67
C LEU A 18 -5.87 6.32 -6.90
N GLU A 19 -7.02 6.75 -7.42
CA GLU A 19 -7.89 7.70 -6.74
C GLU A 19 -8.40 7.15 -5.40
N GLU A 20 -8.86 5.90 -5.39
CA GLU A 20 -9.25 5.21 -4.15
C GLU A 20 -8.07 5.11 -3.19
N LEU A 21 -6.89 4.71 -3.70
CA LEU A 21 -5.68 4.61 -2.88
C LEU A 21 -5.31 5.95 -2.24
N HIS A 22 -5.37 7.05 -3.00
CA HIS A 22 -5.09 8.39 -2.49
C HIS A 22 -6.14 8.88 -1.50
N ALA A 23 -7.43 8.60 -1.74
CA ALA A 23 -8.50 8.93 -0.81
C ALA A 23 -8.33 8.18 0.51
N PHE A 24 -8.06 6.87 0.46
CA PHE A 24 -7.77 6.05 1.62
C PHE A 24 -6.52 6.55 2.36
N ALA A 25 -5.43 6.81 1.64
CA ALA A 25 -4.18 7.29 2.22
C ALA A 25 -4.36 8.65 2.92
N ARG A 26 -5.13 9.57 2.33
CA ARG A 26 -5.47 10.86 2.94
C ARG A 26 -6.29 10.67 4.22
N GLY A 27 -7.31 9.81 4.19
CA GLY A 27 -8.14 9.49 5.35
C GLY A 27 -7.35 8.81 6.48
N ALA A 28 -6.35 8.01 6.13
CA ALA A 28 -5.42 7.41 7.07
C ALA A 28 -4.28 8.35 7.51
N GLY A 29 -4.16 9.56 6.96
CA GLY A 29 -3.13 10.53 7.34
C GLY A 29 -1.73 10.24 6.77
N PHE A 30 -1.62 9.54 5.64
CA PHE A 30 -0.36 9.46 4.91
C PHE A 30 -0.03 10.80 4.25
N PRO A 31 1.24 11.22 4.25
CA PRO A 31 1.66 12.37 3.47
C PRO A 31 1.61 12.02 1.97
N GLU A 32 1.18 12.96 1.11
CA GLU A 32 1.09 12.74 -0.34
C GLU A 32 2.43 12.31 -0.96
N ARG A 33 3.55 12.90 -0.49
CA ARG A 33 4.92 12.52 -0.88
C ARG A 33 5.34 11.08 -0.52
N GLY A 34 4.51 10.37 0.25
CA GLY A 34 4.72 8.97 0.60
C GLY A 34 4.23 7.99 -0.47
N PHE A 35 3.60 8.50 -1.54
CA PHE A 35 3.19 7.70 -2.68
C PHE A 35 4.40 7.28 -3.52
N ASP A 36 4.49 5.99 -3.84
CA ASP A 36 5.51 5.45 -4.74
C ASP A 36 4.85 4.71 -5.92
N LEU A 37 4.35 5.51 -6.87
CA LEU A 37 3.78 5.13 -8.18
C LEU A 37 2.52 4.25 -8.18
N ASP A 38 2.43 3.25 -7.30
CA ASP A 38 1.31 2.31 -7.21
C ASP A 38 0.99 1.87 -5.77
N HIS A 39 1.72 2.37 -4.78
CA HIS A 39 1.54 2.00 -3.37
C HIS A 39 1.93 3.12 -2.40
N TYR A 40 1.58 2.90 -1.13
CA TYR A 40 2.16 3.59 0.02
C TYR A 40 2.81 2.57 0.96
N ASP A 41 3.92 2.98 1.58
CA ASP A 41 4.58 2.23 2.65
C ASP A 41 4.02 2.63 4.02
N TYR A 42 3.72 1.65 4.87
CA TYR A 42 3.33 1.88 6.25
C TYR A 42 4.18 1.06 7.23
N PRO A 43 4.50 1.59 8.41
CA PRO A 43 5.17 0.83 9.44
C PRO A 43 4.15 -0.09 10.14
N ALA A 44 4.55 -1.31 10.50
CA ALA A 44 3.67 -2.40 10.93
C ALA A 44 2.78 -2.05 12.14
N GLU A 45 3.23 -1.14 13.00
CA GLU A 45 2.43 -0.60 14.11
C GLU A 45 1.12 0.08 13.67
N ARG A 46 1.03 0.54 12.40
CA ARG A 46 -0.19 1.13 11.84
C ARG A 46 -1.15 0.13 11.22
N GLN A 47 -0.76 -1.15 11.09
CA GLN A 47 -1.58 -2.15 10.38
C GLN A 47 -3.01 -2.24 10.93
N HIS A 48 -3.15 -2.27 12.26
CA HIS A 48 -4.46 -2.36 12.91
C HIS A 48 -5.36 -1.18 12.52
N GLN A 49 -4.84 0.04 12.63
CA GLN A 49 -5.53 1.26 12.23
C GLN A 49 -5.97 1.21 10.75
N LEU A 50 -5.11 0.73 9.85
CA LEU A 50 -5.45 0.65 8.43
C LEU A 50 -6.57 -0.36 8.18
N VAL A 51 -6.57 -1.49 8.90
CA VAL A 51 -7.65 -2.48 8.83
C VAL A 51 -8.97 -1.91 9.36
N GLU A 52 -8.94 -1.16 10.46
CA GLU A 52 -10.11 -0.47 11.01
C GLU A 52 -10.68 0.58 10.03
N LEU A 53 -9.82 1.23 9.24
CA LEU A 53 -10.21 2.16 8.18
C LEU A 53 -10.70 1.47 6.90
N GLY A 54 -10.71 0.13 6.86
CA GLY A 54 -11.26 -0.65 5.74
C GLY A 54 -10.22 -1.34 4.86
N ALA A 55 -8.92 -1.27 5.16
CA ALA A 55 -7.93 -2.05 4.43
C ALA A 55 -8.09 -3.55 4.74
N ARG A 56 -7.91 -4.39 3.71
CA ARG A 56 -7.92 -5.84 3.89
C ARG A 56 -6.50 -6.37 4.03
N LEU A 57 -6.21 -7.05 5.13
CA LEU A 57 -4.95 -7.77 5.27
C LEU A 57 -4.93 -9.00 4.36
N VAL A 58 -3.91 -9.08 3.50
CA VAL A 58 -3.69 -10.20 2.58
C VAL A 58 -2.22 -10.62 2.61
N SER A 59 -1.91 -11.80 2.10
CA SER A 59 -0.52 -12.24 1.92
C SER A 59 0.20 -11.39 0.87
N ALA A 60 1.52 -11.32 0.92
CA ALA A 60 2.32 -10.59 -0.07
C ALA A 60 2.10 -11.09 -1.51
N ASN A 61 1.90 -12.41 -1.66
CA ASN A 61 1.60 -13.02 -2.96
C ASN A 61 0.23 -12.59 -3.49
N GLU A 62 -0.77 -12.54 -2.61
CA GLU A 62 -2.12 -12.09 -2.97
C GLU A 62 -2.14 -10.59 -3.32
N LEU A 63 -1.47 -9.76 -2.52
CA LEU A 63 -1.31 -8.33 -2.79
C LEU A 63 -0.73 -8.10 -4.19
N THR A 64 0.39 -8.78 -4.50
CA THR A 64 1.07 -8.66 -5.79
C THR A 64 0.17 -9.11 -6.94
N ARG A 65 -0.55 -10.23 -6.79
CA ARG A 65 -1.46 -10.72 -7.83
C ARG A 65 -2.58 -9.73 -8.13
N ARG A 66 -3.22 -9.17 -7.10
CA ARG A 66 -4.31 -8.19 -7.27
C ARG A 66 -3.80 -6.91 -7.93
N LEU A 67 -2.65 -6.40 -7.49
CA LEU A 67 -2.06 -5.20 -8.07
C LEU A 67 -1.64 -5.39 -9.54
N ILE A 68 -1.19 -6.59 -9.93
CA ILE A 68 -0.92 -6.91 -11.33
C ILE A 68 -2.24 -6.99 -12.12
N ALA A 69 -3.24 -7.69 -11.58
CA ALA A 69 -4.53 -7.88 -12.23
C ALA A 69 -5.30 -6.56 -12.43
N SER A 70 -5.11 -5.57 -11.56
CA SER A 70 -5.71 -4.24 -11.69
C SER A 70 -5.09 -3.39 -12.80
N GLY A 71 -3.93 -3.78 -13.33
CA GLY A 71 -3.17 -2.98 -14.30
C GLY A 71 -2.44 -1.78 -13.70
N LEU A 72 -2.50 -1.58 -12.37
CA LEU A 72 -1.87 -0.44 -11.70
C LEU A 72 -0.38 -0.67 -11.38
N ARG A 73 0.10 -1.92 -11.40
CA ARG A 73 1.49 -2.25 -11.04
C ARG A 73 2.51 -1.53 -11.94
N VAL A 74 3.36 -0.68 -11.35
CA VAL A 74 4.53 -0.08 -12.02
C VAL A 74 5.79 -0.87 -11.69
N ARG A 75 6.27 -1.69 -12.64
CA ARG A 75 7.41 -2.58 -12.37
C ARG A 75 8.66 -1.75 -12.05
N ALA A 76 9.53 -2.27 -11.20
CA ALA A 76 10.76 -1.56 -10.79
C ALA A 76 11.70 -1.18 -11.96
N ARG A 77 11.64 -1.90 -13.08
CA ARG A 77 12.40 -1.59 -14.30
C ARG A 77 11.83 -0.41 -15.10
N ASP A 78 10.56 -0.08 -14.86
CA ASP A 78 9.80 0.98 -15.53
C ASP A 78 9.77 2.26 -14.65
N ARG A 79 10.55 2.28 -13.56
CA ARG A 79 10.75 3.40 -12.63
C ARG A 79 11.97 4.22 -12.98
#